data_AF-A0A8H6A295-F1
#
_entry.id   AF-A0A8H6A295-F1
#
_cell.length_a   1.000
_cell.length_b   1.000
_cell.length_c   1.000
_cell.angle_alpha   90.00
_cell.angle_beta   90.00
_cell.angle_gamma   90.00
#
_symmetry.space_group_name_H-M   'P 1'
#
loop_
_entity.id
_entity.type
_entity.pdbx_description
1 polymer ?
#
loop_
_entity_poly.entity_id
_entity_poly.type
_entity_poly.pdbx_seq_one_letter_code
_entity_poly.pdbx_strand_id
1 'polypeptide(L)'
;MAQIPVVLARNLETVLVGRFFVGSFGCAALSIIDGAMADIWGPIDSGEMIALFSEVSFAGPTFGPILAGFIVDSSLGRRKETNLMHQTTLQGLCM
;
A
#
# COMPACT_ATOMS: atom_id res chain seq x y z
N MET A 1 5.75 6.89 -1.08
CA MET A 1 5.47 8.26 -0.62
C MET A 1 4.64 9.02 -1.66
N ALA A 2 3.45 8.51 -2.02
CA ALA A 2 2.61 9.06 -3.09
C ALA A 2 1.09 8.97 -2.79
N GLN A 3 0.71 8.80 -1.52
CA GLN A 3 -0.69 8.62 -1.09
C GLN A 3 -1.37 9.93 -0.65
N ILE A 4 -0.62 11.03 -0.60
CA ILE A 4 -1.08 12.39 -0.30
C ILE A 4 -2.30 12.79 -1.18
N PRO A 5 -2.29 12.59 -2.52
CA PRO A 5 -3.43 12.93 -3.36
C PRO A 5 -4.67 12.07 -3.07
N VAL A 6 -4.52 10.79 -2.71
CA VAL A 6 -5.66 9.89 -2.45
C VAL A 6 -6.34 10.21 -1.11
N VAL A 7 -5.57 10.61 -0.09
CA VAL A 7 -6.11 10.99 1.23
C VAL A 7 -6.87 12.32 1.21
N LEU A 8 -6.54 13.22 0.27
CA LEU A 8 -7.17 14.54 0.14
C LEU A 8 -8.21 14.62 -1.00
N ALA A 9 -8.30 13.60 -1.85
CA ALA A 9 -9.16 13.63 -3.04
C ALA A 9 -10.66 13.59 -2.68
N ARG A 10 -11.41 14.61 -3.12
CA ARG A 10 -12.88 14.62 -3.15
C ARG A 10 -13.46 14.19 -4.50
N ASN A 11 -12.62 14.05 -5.53
CA ASN A 11 -13.02 13.76 -6.91
C ASN A 11 -12.35 12.50 -7.46
N LEU A 12 -13.07 11.78 -8.32
CA LEU A 12 -12.68 10.50 -8.91
C LEU A 12 -11.39 10.62 -9.76
N GLU A 13 -11.27 11.70 -10.53
CA GLU A 13 -10.11 11.96 -11.40
C GLU A 13 -8.81 12.08 -10.62
N THR A 14 -8.82 12.80 -9.49
CA THR A 14 -7.63 12.93 -8.63
C THR A 14 -7.19 11.60 -8.03
N VAL A 15 -8.13 10.67 -7.77
CA VAL A 15 -7.81 9.31 -7.31
C VAL A 15 -7.16 8.51 -8.44
N LEU A 16 -7.70 8.57 -9.66
CA LEU A 16 -7.15 7.87 -10.84
C LEU A 16 -5.72 8.33 -11.16
N VAL A 17 -5.50 9.64 -11.17
CA VAL A 17 -4.17 10.23 -11.41
C VAL A 17 -3.20 9.84 -10.29
N GLY A 18 -3.64 9.87 -9.02
CA GLY A 18 -2.84 9.42 -7.89
C GLY A 18 -2.42 7.95 -8.00
N ARG A 19 -3.34 7.05 -8.42
CA ARG A 19 -3.03 5.63 -8.62
C ARG A 19 -2.05 5.40 -9.77
N PHE A 20 -2.19 6.15 -10.87
CA PHE A 20 -1.29 6.06 -12.01
C PHE A 20 0.16 6.34 -11.60
N PHE A 21 0.40 7.48 -10.93
CA PHE A 21 1.76 7.83 -10.51
C PHE A 21 2.31 6.91 -9.41
N VAL A 22 1.49 6.51 -8.44
CA VAL A 22 1.89 5.50 -7.44
C VAL A 22 2.35 4.21 -8.11
N GLY A 23 1.61 3.74 -9.12
CA GLY A 23 1.95 2.54 -9.88
C GLY A 23 3.26 2.70 -10.66
N SER A 24 3.39 3.76 -11.46
CA SER A 24 4.55 3.98 -12.31
C SER A 24 5.86 4.10 -11.52
N PHE A 25 5.87 4.88 -10.44
CA PHE A 25 7.06 5.04 -9.60
C PHE A 25 7.32 3.84 -8.70
N GLY A 26 6.28 3.11 -8.28
CA GLY A 26 6.41 1.88 -7.52
C GLY A 26 7.09 0.76 -8.31
N CYS A 27 6.69 0.56 -9.57
CA CYS A 27 7.29 -0.44 -10.44
C CYS A 27 8.76 -0.15 -10.78
N ALA A 28 9.12 1.13 -10.94
CA ALA A 28 10.49 1.53 -11.26
C ALA A 28 11.49 1.10 -10.18
N ALA A 29 11.18 1.33 -8.90
CA ALA A 29 12.05 0.92 -7.80
C ALA A 29 12.16 -0.60 -7.68
N LEU A 30 11.05 -1.33 -7.87
CA LEU A 30 11.02 -2.79 -7.76
C LEU A 30 11.92 -3.42 -8.83
N SER A 31 11.75 -3.03 -10.09
CA SER A 31 12.48 -3.63 -11.22
C SER A 31 14.00 -3.38 -11.19
N ILE A 32 14.44 -2.25 -10.64
CA ILE A 32 15.88 -1.93 -10.56
C ILE A 32 16.56 -2.80 -9.50
N ILE A 33 15.88 -3.07 -8.37
CA ILE A 33 16.44 -3.89 -7.28
C ILE A 33 16.58 -5.34 -7.73
N ASP A 34 15.58 -5.90 -8.39
CA ASP A 34 15.65 -7.26 -8.96
C ASP A 34 16.79 -7.41 -9.98
N GLY A 35 16.98 -6.40 -10.84
CA GLY A 35 18.09 -6.39 -11.81
C GLY A 35 19.46 -6.26 -11.14
N ALA A 36 19.59 -5.41 -10.12
CA ALA A 36 20.84 -5.23 -9.39
C ALA A 36 21.25 -6.49 -8.61
N MET A 37 20.29 -7.32 -8.16
CA MET A 37 20.61 -8.61 -7.56
C MET A 37 21.23 -9.59 -8.57
N ALA A 38 20.87 -9.51 -9.85
CA ALA A 38 21.51 -10.32 -10.88
C ALA A 38 22.96 -9.87 -11.16
N ASP A 39 23.29 -8.60 -10.94
CA ASP A 39 24.64 -8.05 -11.16
C ASP A 39 25.62 -8.34 -10.01
N ILE A 40 25.12 -8.47 -8.77
CA ILE A 40 25.96 -8.66 -7.57
C ILE A 40 26.29 -10.15 -7.33
N TRP A 41 25.38 -11.07 -7.67
CA TRP A 41 25.53 -12.51 -7.41
C TRP A 41 25.87 -13.31 -8.68
N GLY A 42 26.82 -14.25 -8.56
CA GLY A 42 27.19 -15.14 -9.66
C GLY A 42 26.04 -16.05 -10.11
N PRO A 43 26.06 -16.55 -11.36
CA PRO A 43 24.91 -17.17 -12.04
C PRO A 43 24.34 -18.44 -11.38
N ILE A 44 25.06 -19.06 -10.45
CA ILE A 44 24.61 -20.24 -9.71
C ILE A 44 23.75 -19.85 -8.49
N ASP A 45 24.05 -18.72 -7.85
CA ASP A 45 23.38 -18.31 -6.60
C ASP A 45 22.26 -17.28 -6.83
N SER A 46 22.20 -16.66 -8.02
CA SER A 46 21.20 -15.62 -8.33
C SER A 46 19.75 -16.12 -8.19
N GLY A 47 19.50 -17.39 -8.52
CA GLY A 47 18.14 -17.97 -8.46
C GLY A 47 17.61 -18.11 -7.04
N GLU A 48 18.47 -18.47 -6.08
CA GLU A 48 18.09 -18.60 -4.67
C GLU A 48 17.84 -17.22 -4.03
N MET A 49 18.67 -16.24 -4.37
CA MET A 49 18.53 -14.87 -3.85
C MET A 49 17.24 -14.19 -4.34
N ILE A 50 16.87 -14.37 -5.61
CA ILE A 50 15.62 -13.85 -6.17
C ILE A 50 14.40 -14.54 -5.52
N ALA A 51 14.50 -15.83 -5.21
CA ALA A 51 13.44 -16.54 -4.50
C ALA A 51 13.22 -15.97 -3.08
N LEU A 52 14.29 -15.78 -2.31
CA LEU A 52 14.24 -15.15 -0.98
C LEU A 52 13.72 -13.69 -1.04
N PHE A 53 14.12 -12.92 -2.05
CA PHE A 53 13.65 -11.54 -2.23
C PHE A 53 12.13 -11.48 -2.49
N SER A 54 11.61 -12.42 -3.28
CA SER A 54 10.18 -12.54 -3.55
C SER A 54 9.40 -12.85 -2.26
N GLU A 55 9.88 -13.82 -1.46
CA GLU A 55 9.26 -14.18 -0.18
C GLU A 55 9.17 -12.98 0.79
N VAL A 56 10.26 -12.22 0.91
CA VAL A 56 10.30 -11.00 1.74
C VAL A 56 9.36 -9.91 1.21
N SER A 57 9.26 -9.78 -0.11
CA SER A 57 8.36 -8.82 -0.76
C SER A 57 6.88 -9.15 -0.52
N PHE A 58 6.52 -10.44 -0.45
CA PHE A 58 5.16 -10.89 -0.09
C PHE A 58 4.87 -10.78 1.41
N ALA A 59 5.89 -10.90 2.26
CA ALA A 59 5.73 -10.76 3.71
C ALA A 59 5.23 -9.35 4.10
N GLY A 60 5.81 -8.29 3.53
CA GLY A 60 5.43 -6.89 3.82
C GLY A 60 3.92 -6.58 3.74
N PRO A 61 3.26 -6.79 2.58
CA PRO A 61 1.83 -6.56 2.41
C PRO A 61 0.95 -7.57 3.15
N THR A 62 1.50 -8.70 3.60
CA THR A 62 0.79 -9.66 4.45
C THR A 62 0.74 -9.18 5.90
N PHE A 63 1.86 -8.68 6.44
CA PHE A 63 1.93 -8.19 7.82
C PHE A 63 1.26 -6.82 8.03
N GLY A 64 1.25 -5.96 7.01
CA GLY A 64 0.60 -4.65 7.06
C GLY A 64 -0.87 -4.66 7.52
N PRO A 65 -1.77 -5.39 6.85
CA PRO A 65 -3.18 -5.46 7.23
C PRO A 65 -3.41 -6.22 8.55
N ILE A 66 -2.55 -7.18 8.89
CA ILE A 66 -2.61 -7.87 10.19
C ILE A 66 -2.42 -6.86 11.32
N LEU A 67 -1.34 -6.06 11.26
CA LEU A 67 -1.07 -5.02 12.25
C LEU A 67 -2.11 -3.88 12.21
N ALA A 68 -2.54 -3.46 11.01
CA ALA A 68 -3.58 -2.45 10.87
C ALA A 68 -4.93 -2.89 11.48
N GLY A 69 -5.28 -4.18 11.35
CA GLY A 69 -6.48 -4.76 11.97
C GLY A 69 -6.45 -4.67 13.50
N PHE A 70 -5.32 -4.99 14.12
CA PHE A 70 -5.16 -4.83 15.59
C PHE A 70 -5.25 -3.37 16.03
N ILE A 71 -4.79 -2.42 15.20
CA ILE A 71 -4.91 -0.98 15.49
C ILE A 71 -6.36 -0.51 15.39
N VAL A 72 -7.14 -1.02 14.44
CA VAL A 72 -8.58 -0.67 14.29
C VAL A 72 -9.43 -1.27 15.41
N ASP A 73 -9.12 -2.49 15.85
CA ASP A 73 -9.81 -3.15 16.97
C ASP A 73 -9.57 -2.42 18.31
N SER A 74 -8.44 -1.71 18.41
CA SER A 74 -8.15 -0.87 19.58
C SER A 74 -9.25 0.19 19.82
N SER A 75 -9.56 0.44 21.09
CA SER A 75 -10.70 1.27 21.52
C SER A 75 -10.68 2.71 20.99
N LEU A 76 -9.52 3.22 20.57
CA LEU A 76 -9.36 4.55 19.99
C LEU A 76 -9.67 4.60 18.48
N GLY A 77 -9.45 3.51 17.73
CA GLY A 77 -9.77 3.37 16.30
C GLY A 77 -11.27 3.26 16.09
N ARG A 78 -11.91 2.29 16.75
CA ARG A 78 -13.37 2.09 16.76
C ARG A 78 -14.17 3.36 17.06
N ARG A 79 -13.67 4.24 17.96
CA ARG A 79 -14.32 5.51 18.26
C ARG A 79 -14.31 6.47 17.07
N LYS A 80 -13.25 6.51 16.27
CA LYS A 80 -13.22 7.36 15.06
C LYS A 80 -14.10 6.79 13.94
N GLU A 81 -14.12 5.48 13.72
CA GLU A 81 -15.08 4.84 12.80
C GLU A 81 -16.54 5.12 13.18
N THR A 82 -16.89 4.99 14.47
CA THR A 82 -18.28 5.15 14.92
C THR A 82 -18.75 6.62 14.79
N ASN A 83 -17.86 7.59 15.04
CA ASN A 83 -18.16 9.01 14.81
C ASN A 83 -18.19 9.37 13.31
N LEU A 84 -17.39 8.71 12.48
CA LEU A 84 -17.43 8.87 11.02
C LEU A 84 -18.67 8.26 10.38
N MET A 85 -19.15 7.09 10.83
CA MET A 85 -20.40 6.48 10.33
C MET A 85 -21.62 7.35 10.63
N HIS A 86 -21.63 8.06 11.75
CA HIS A 86 -22.68 9.03 12.07
C HIS A 86 -22.62 10.26 11.15
N GLN A 87 -21.44 10.61 10.62
CA GLN A 87 -21.25 11.79 9.76
C GLN A 87 -21.41 11.48 8.27
N THR A 88 -21.09 10.26 7.81
CA THR A 88 -21.31 9.83 6.42
C THR A 88 -22.76 9.43 6.12
N THR A 89 -23.50 8.88 7.09
CA THR A 89 -24.96 8.63 6.92
C THR A 89 -25.76 9.92 6.77
N LEU A 90 -25.40 11.01 7.49
CA LEU A 90 -26.06 12.31 7.34
C LEU A 90 -25.77 12.98 5.98
N GLN A 91 -24.60 12.76 5.38
CA GLN A 91 -24.24 13.31 4.07
C GLN A 91 -24.83 12.48 2.91
N GLY A 92 -25.06 11.17 3.10
CA GLY A 92 -25.71 10.30 2.11
C GLY A 92 -27.24 10.30 2.15
N LEU A 93 -27.88 10.84 3.20
CA LEU A 93 -29.33 10.98 3.32
C LEU A 93 -29.86 12.36 2.83
N CYS A 94 -28.97 13.34 2.63
CA CYS A 94 -29.28 14.67 2.10
C CYS A 94 -28.91 14.86 0.61
N MET A 95 -28.55 13.78 -0.09
CA MET A 95 -28.43 13.70 -1.55
C MET A 95 -29.46 12.71 -2.07
#